data_AF-A0A0P7DZP2-F1
#
_entry.id   AF-A0A0P7DZP2-F1
#
_cell.length_a   1.000
_cell.length_b   1.000
_cell.length_c   1.000
_cell.angle_alpha   90.00
_cell.angle_beta   90.00
_cell.angle_gamma   90.00
#
_symmetry.space_group_name_H-M   'P 1'
#
loop_
_entity.id
_entity.type
_entity.pdbx_description
1 polymer ?
#
loop_
_entity_poly.entity_id
_entity_poly.type
_entity_poly.pdbx_seq_one_letter_code
_entity_poly.pdbx_strand_id
1 'polypeptide(L)'
;LAYVDLNPVRAKAADLPEQSDYTSIKTRIESAQNNKQPKSLMRFAGKPRKHMPKGLPYELKTYLQLVDWTGRSIREDKPGKIPEDALPILERLNICTDNWLTLTTSFTRSFKNTAGKEQAINDYTNHMKRKRRSSISTSRALFA
;
A
#
# COMPACT_ATOMS: atom_id res chain seq x y z
N LEU A 1 14.74 1.14 -8.66
CA LEU A 1 13.48 0.76 -7.99
C LEU A 1 12.46 0.36 -9.05
N ALA A 2 11.68 1.28 -9.63
CA ALA A 2 10.64 0.94 -10.61
C ALA A 2 11.09 0.06 -11.78
N TYR A 3 12.29 0.28 -12.32
CA TYR A 3 12.85 -0.57 -13.39
C TYR A 3 12.86 -2.06 -13.04
N VAL A 4 13.40 -2.43 -11.87
CA VAL A 4 13.54 -3.83 -11.45
C VAL A 4 12.17 -4.43 -11.16
N ASP A 5 11.29 -3.64 -10.53
CA ASP A 5 9.94 -4.06 -10.19
C ASP A 5 9.03 -4.23 -11.43
N LEU A 6 9.39 -3.61 -12.56
CA LEU A 6 8.77 -3.80 -13.87
C LEU A 6 9.46 -4.87 -14.72
N ASN A 7 10.59 -5.45 -14.29
CA ASN A 7 11.31 -6.42 -15.12
C ASN A 7 10.46 -7.65 -15.47
N PRO A 8 9.71 -8.28 -14.54
CA PRO A 8 8.87 -9.40 -14.90
C PRO A 8 7.76 -9.01 -15.88
N VAL A 9 7.19 -7.81 -15.72
CA VAL A 9 6.22 -7.27 -16.69
C VAL A 9 6.85 -7.12 -18.07
N ARG A 10 7.99 -6.43 -18.17
CA ARG A 10 8.77 -6.23 -19.40
C ARG A 10 9.19 -7.53 -20.08
N ALA A 11 9.53 -8.54 -19.29
CA ALA A 11 9.93 -9.85 -19.78
C ALA A 11 8.74 -10.75 -20.15
N LYS A 12 7.50 -10.26 -20.02
CA LYS A 12 6.26 -11.05 -20.18
C LYS A 12 6.17 -12.26 -19.23
N ALA A 13 6.84 -12.18 -18.10
CA ALA A 13 6.74 -13.16 -17.03
C ALA A 13 5.56 -12.86 -16.07
N ALA A 14 5.02 -11.64 -16.13
CA ALA A 14 3.80 -11.22 -15.43
C ALA A 14 3.08 -10.15 -16.26
N ASP A 15 1.75 -10.05 -16.14
CA ASP A 15 1.00 -9.00 -16.83
C ASP A 15 0.96 -7.69 -16.02
N LEU A 16 0.96 -7.81 -14.69
CA LEU A 16 0.86 -6.68 -13.76
C LEU A 16 1.93 -6.74 -12.65
N PRO A 17 2.34 -5.59 -12.07
CA PRO A 17 3.35 -5.56 -11.02
C PRO A 17 2.99 -6.38 -9.76
N GLU A 18 1.72 -6.49 -9.42
CA GLU A 18 1.21 -7.33 -8.33
C GLU A 18 1.28 -8.84 -8.59
N GLN A 19 1.56 -9.26 -9.83
CA GLN A 19 1.79 -10.65 -10.24
C GLN A 19 3.28 -10.95 -10.47
N SER A 20 4.14 -9.94 -10.38
CA SER A 20 5.59 -10.05 -10.59
C SER A 20 6.26 -10.76 -9.41
N ASP A 21 6.34 -12.08 -9.46
CA ASP A 21 7.00 -12.88 -8.41
C ASP A 21 8.45 -12.46 -8.18
N TYR A 22 8.91 -12.63 -6.95
CA TYR A 22 10.28 -12.31 -6.50
C TYR A 22 10.70 -10.84 -6.67
N THR A 23 9.76 -9.91 -6.77
CA THR A 23 10.04 -8.46 -6.81
C THR A 23 9.80 -7.76 -5.48
N SER A 24 10.42 -6.60 -5.32
CA SER A 24 10.25 -5.78 -4.13
C SER A 24 8.84 -5.18 -4.07
N ILE A 25 8.24 -4.86 -5.22
CA ILE A 25 6.86 -4.38 -5.32
C ILE A 25 5.85 -5.43 -4.85
N LYS A 26 5.98 -6.68 -5.27
CA LYS A 26 5.13 -7.79 -4.82
C LYS A 26 5.16 -7.93 -3.29
N THR A 27 6.36 -7.99 -2.73
CA THR A 27 6.58 -8.07 -1.28
C THR A 27 5.96 -6.89 -0.53
N ARG A 28 6.08 -5.67 -1.08
CA ARG A 28 5.50 -4.45 -0.50
C ARG A 28 3.97 -4.46 -0.56
N ILE A 29 3.40 -4.92 -1.68
CA ILE A 29 1.95 -5.03 -1.88
C ILE A 29 1.33 -6.02 -0.88
N GLU A 30 1.89 -7.22 -0.77
CA GLU A 30 1.41 -8.25 0.17
C GLU A 30 1.47 -7.79 1.63
N SER A 31 2.55 -7.09 1.98
CA SER A 31 2.67 -6.47 3.31
C SER A 31 1.60 -5.39 3.52
N ALA A 32 1.34 -4.57 2.50
CA ALA A 32 0.37 -3.48 2.57
C ALA A 32 -1.07 -3.97 2.69
N GLN A 33 -1.43 -5.08 2.03
CA GLN A 33 -2.72 -5.76 2.21
C GLN A 33 -2.97 -6.15 3.67
N ASN A 34 -1.89 -6.44 4.41
CA ASN A 34 -1.91 -6.71 5.84
C ASN A 34 -1.70 -5.47 6.72
N ASN A 35 -1.81 -4.26 6.15
CA ASN A 35 -1.55 -2.97 6.81
C ASN A 35 -0.15 -2.86 7.44
N LYS A 36 0.84 -3.52 6.84
CA LYS A 36 2.22 -3.59 7.33
C LYS A 36 3.20 -3.13 6.25
N GLN A 37 4.43 -2.83 6.67
CA GLN A 37 5.57 -2.72 5.76
C GLN A 37 6.51 -3.91 5.95
N PRO A 38 7.15 -4.40 4.87
CA PRO A 38 8.04 -5.55 4.93
C PRO A 38 9.26 -5.26 5.79
N LYS A 39 9.67 -6.24 6.62
CA LYS A 39 10.84 -6.10 7.50
C LYS A 39 12.17 -6.25 6.76
N SER A 40 12.18 -7.03 5.67
CA SER A 40 13.35 -7.31 4.84
C SER A 40 13.72 -6.15 3.91
N LEU A 41 12.84 -5.17 3.71
CA LEU A 41 13.06 -4.03 2.83
C LEU A 41 13.09 -2.74 3.63
N MET A 42 13.79 -1.73 3.10
CA MET A 42 13.75 -0.39 3.68
C MET A 42 12.30 0.14 3.68
N ARG A 43 11.86 0.60 4.85
CA ARG A 43 10.52 1.17 5.05
C ARG A 43 10.39 2.52 4.37
N PHE A 44 9.19 2.85 3.91
CA PHE A 44 8.77 4.19 3.52
C PHE A 44 8.52 5.02 4.78
N ALA A 45 9.30 6.09 4.94
CA ALA A 45 9.20 7.04 6.06
C ALA A 45 8.16 8.15 5.80
N GLY A 46 7.63 8.25 4.57
CA GLY A 46 6.65 9.26 4.18
C GLY A 46 7.31 10.58 3.77
N LYS A 47 6.54 11.67 3.83
CA LYS A 47 7.00 12.99 3.38
C LYS A 47 8.18 13.51 4.21
N PRO A 48 9.17 14.18 3.58
CA PRO A 48 10.28 14.82 4.28
C PRO A 48 9.81 15.77 5.40
N ARG A 49 10.48 15.71 6.56
CA ARG A 49 10.20 16.57 7.73
C ARG A 49 11.44 16.71 8.62
N LYS A 50 11.49 17.76 9.44
CA LYS A 50 12.65 18.13 10.29
C LYS A 50 13.19 16.97 11.14
N HIS A 51 12.31 16.13 11.70
CA HIS A 51 12.68 14.90 12.40
C HIS A 51 12.13 13.69 11.64
N MET A 52 12.96 13.12 10.75
CA MET A 52 12.56 12.00 9.89
C MET A 52 13.00 10.65 10.49
N PRO A 53 12.10 9.67 10.63
CA PRO A 53 12.50 8.31 10.98
C PRO A 53 13.30 7.69 9.83
N LYS A 54 14.23 6.78 10.14
CA LYS A 54 15.05 6.09 9.14
C LYS A 54 14.16 5.36 8.12
N GLY A 55 14.29 5.70 6.83
CA GLY A 55 13.55 5.10 5.73
C GLY A 55 13.57 5.93 4.46
N LEU A 56 12.83 5.48 3.44
CA LEU A 56 12.70 6.15 2.15
C LEU A 56 11.82 7.42 2.29
N PRO A 57 12.23 8.57 1.72
CA PRO A 57 11.57 9.85 1.94
C PRO A 57 10.35 10.09 1.03
N TYR A 58 9.49 9.08 0.91
CA TYR A 58 8.25 9.13 0.16
C TYR A 58 7.25 8.11 0.72
N GLU A 59 5.99 8.23 0.32
CA GLU A 59 4.92 7.33 0.72
C GLU A 59 4.89 6.08 -0.19
N LEU A 60 4.44 4.94 0.35
CA LEU A 60 4.25 3.71 -0.43
C LEU A 60 3.31 3.95 -1.62
N LYS A 61 2.26 4.75 -1.44
CA LYS A 61 1.32 5.14 -2.51
C LYS A 61 2.03 5.81 -3.68
N THR A 62 2.85 6.82 -3.39
CA THR A 62 3.60 7.54 -4.42
C THR A 62 4.49 6.60 -5.22
N TYR A 63 5.12 5.64 -4.53
CA TYR A 63 5.92 4.61 -5.18
C TYR A 63 5.08 3.68 -6.07
N LEU A 64 3.93 3.17 -5.58
CA LEU A 64 3.06 2.30 -6.38
C LEU A 64 2.53 3.02 -7.63
N GLN A 65 2.08 4.27 -7.49
CA GLN A 65 1.63 5.09 -8.61
C GLN A 65 2.74 5.34 -9.62
N LEU A 66 3.95 5.64 -9.15
CA LEU A 66 5.11 5.82 -10.03
C LEU A 66 5.38 4.56 -10.86
N VAL A 67 5.32 3.37 -10.24
CA VAL A 67 5.53 2.10 -10.95
C VAL A 67 4.42 1.85 -11.98
N ASP A 68 3.16 2.07 -11.61
CA ASP A 68 2.02 1.89 -12.51
C ASP A 68 2.09 2.84 -13.73
N TRP A 69 2.31 4.13 -13.50
CA TRP A 69 2.48 5.13 -14.57
C TRP A 69 3.67 4.81 -15.48
N THR A 70 4.79 4.39 -14.90
CA THR A 70 5.97 3.99 -15.68
C THR A 70 5.68 2.76 -16.53
N GLY A 71 4.98 1.76 -15.98
CA GLY A 71 4.64 0.53 -16.71
C GLY A 71 3.63 0.74 -17.83
N ARG A 72 2.69 1.68 -17.68
CA ARG A 72 1.76 2.11 -18.76
C ARG A 72 2.46 2.91 -19.85
N SER A 73 3.43 3.74 -19.46
CA SER A 73 4.21 4.58 -20.39
C SER A 73 5.26 3.80 -21.20
N ILE A 74 5.38 2.47 -21.00
CA ILE A 74 6.19 1.62 -21.87
C ILE A 74 5.53 1.60 -23.26
N ARG A 75 6.28 1.97 -24.29
CA ARG A 75 5.78 2.06 -25.68
C ARG A 75 5.17 0.73 -26.14
N GLU A 76 4.15 0.83 -27.00
CA GLU A 76 3.40 -0.32 -27.54
C GLU A 76 4.26 -1.29 -28.36
N ASP A 77 5.35 -0.80 -28.95
CA ASP A 77 6.31 -1.62 -29.68
C ASP A 77 7.21 -2.47 -28.77
N LYS A 78 7.10 -2.32 -27.45
CA LYS A 78 7.83 -3.13 -26.48
C LYS A 78 6.92 -4.14 -25.79
N PRO A 79 7.37 -5.41 -25.67
CA PRO A 79 6.66 -6.40 -24.87
C PRO A 79 6.57 -5.95 -23.41
N GLY A 80 5.46 -6.31 -22.74
CA GLY A 80 5.33 -6.07 -21.30
C GLY A 80 4.92 -4.65 -20.91
N LYS A 81 3.96 -4.07 -21.64
CA LYS A 81 3.25 -2.84 -21.29
C LYS A 81 2.09 -3.19 -20.36
N ILE A 82 1.86 -2.38 -19.31
CA ILE A 82 0.64 -2.49 -18.51
C ILE A 82 -0.54 -2.03 -19.37
N PRO A 83 -1.62 -2.83 -19.52
CA PRO A 83 -2.77 -2.46 -20.34
C PRO A 83 -3.37 -1.10 -19.92
N GLU A 84 -3.74 -0.27 -20.89
CA GLU A 84 -4.27 1.08 -20.62
C GLU A 84 -5.64 1.02 -19.93
N ASP A 85 -6.41 -0.03 -20.25
CA ASP A 85 -7.71 -0.37 -19.67
C ASP A 85 -7.62 -1.00 -18.27
N ALA A 86 -6.42 -1.36 -17.80
CA ALA A 86 -6.24 -1.81 -16.43
C ALA A 86 -6.65 -0.69 -15.45
N LEU A 87 -7.37 -1.04 -14.38
CA LEU A 87 -7.70 -0.09 -13.32
C LEU A 87 -6.42 0.48 -12.68
N PRO A 88 -6.44 1.69 -12.10
CA PRO A 88 -5.32 2.21 -11.32
C PRO A 88 -4.85 1.23 -10.24
N ILE A 89 -3.55 1.13 -9.99
CA ILE A 89 -2.99 0.13 -9.08
C ILE A 89 -3.64 0.12 -7.68
N LEU A 90 -4.11 1.26 -7.16
CA LEU A 90 -4.79 1.29 -5.86
C LEU A 90 -6.15 0.58 -5.91
N GLU A 91 -6.89 0.72 -7.02
CA GLU A 91 -8.18 0.05 -7.22
C GLU A 91 -7.98 -1.45 -7.43
N ARG A 92 -6.96 -1.86 -8.21
CA ARG A 92 -6.60 -3.28 -8.38
C ARG A 92 -6.22 -3.94 -7.05
N LEU A 93 -5.62 -3.18 -6.13
CA LEU A 93 -5.28 -3.63 -4.79
C LEU A 93 -6.42 -3.54 -3.77
N ASN A 94 -7.62 -3.15 -4.22
CA ASN A 94 -8.79 -2.92 -3.37
C ASN A 94 -8.51 -1.91 -2.24
N ILE A 95 -7.73 -0.87 -2.55
CA ILE A 95 -7.39 0.24 -1.65
C ILE A 95 -8.22 1.45 -2.08
N CYS A 96 -9.26 1.78 -1.30
CA CYS A 96 -10.04 2.99 -1.52
C CYS A 96 -9.15 4.24 -1.39
N THR A 97 -9.08 5.06 -2.45
CA THR A 97 -8.20 6.23 -2.52
C THR A 97 -8.53 7.28 -1.44
N ASP A 98 -9.80 7.51 -1.16
CA ASP A 98 -10.27 8.50 -0.17
C ASP A 98 -9.99 8.03 1.26
N ASN A 99 -10.27 6.75 1.53
CA ASN A 99 -9.94 6.13 2.80
C ASN A 99 -8.44 6.14 3.02
N TRP A 100 -7.65 5.76 2.02
CA TRP A 100 -6.19 5.80 2.07
C TRP A 100 -5.65 7.21 2.33
N LEU A 101 -6.16 8.23 1.64
CA LEU A 101 -5.73 9.61 1.85
C LEU A 101 -6.03 10.07 3.29
N THR A 102 -7.20 9.71 3.81
CA THR A 102 -7.57 9.98 5.21
C THR A 102 -6.64 9.25 6.18
N LEU A 103 -6.31 7.99 5.88
CA LEU A 103 -5.39 7.16 6.65
C LEU A 103 -3.96 7.71 6.62
N THR A 104 -3.45 8.26 5.52
CA THR A 104 -2.06 8.75 5.46
C THR A 104 -1.88 10.18 5.94
N THR A 105 -2.91 11.03 5.84
CA THR A 105 -2.81 12.45 6.21
C THR A 105 -3.32 12.75 7.61
N SER A 106 -4.30 11.99 8.09
CA SER A 106 -5.04 12.29 9.31
C SER A 106 -5.04 11.12 10.30
N PHE A 107 -4.11 10.17 10.17
CA PHE A 107 -4.07 8.94 10.98
C PHE A 107 -4.21 9.18 12.48
N THR A 108 -3.37 10.05 13.05
CA THR A 108 -3.31 10.33 14.48
C THR A 108 -4.52 11.12 14.97
N ARG A 109 -5.23 11.81 14.06
CA ARG A 109 -6.50 12.47 14.36
C ARG A 109 -7.66 11.46 14.37
N SER A 110 -7.64 10.53 13.41
CA SER A 110 -8.66 9.49 13.21
C SER A 110 -8.56 8.35 14.23
N PHE A 111 -7.35 8.01 14.67
CA PHE A 111 -7.09 6.91 15.61
C PHE A 111 -6.31 7.41 16.82
N LYS A 112 -6.94 7.28 18.00
CA LYS A 112 -6.31 7.66 19.28
C LYS A 112 -5.57 6.48 19.93
N ASN A 113 -6.19 5.30 19.94
CA ASN A 113 -5.68 4.15 20.68
C ASN A 113 -5.57 2.86 19.85
N THR A 114 -6.54 2.61 18.96
CA THR A 114 -6.62 1.36 18.19
C THR A 114 -7.03 1.68 16.77
N ALA A 115 -6.39 1.04 15.78
CA ALA A 115 -6.68 1.18 14.36
C ALA A 115 -6.61 -0.19 13.69
N GLY A 116 -7.45 -0.43 12.69
CA GLY A 116 -7.51 -1.68 11.92
C GLY A 116 -8.94 -2.09 11.58
N LYS A 117 -9.09 -3.19 10.83
CA LYS A 117 -10.40 -3.78 10.51
C LYS A 117 -11.16 -4.13 11.79
N GLU A 118 -12.48 -4.07 11.74
CA GLU A 118 -13.35 -4.31 12.89
C GLU A 118 -13.03 -5.61 13.61
N GLN A 119 -12.81 -6.70 12.87
CA GLN A 119 -12.49 -8.01 13.43
C GLN A 119 -11.19 -7.96 14.27
N ALA A 120 -10.12 -7.35 13.74
CA ALA A 120 -8.87 -7.20 14.46
C ALA A 120 -9.00 -6.33 15.73
N ILE A 121 -9.86 -5.30 15.70
CA ILE A 121 -10.15 -4.48 16.89
C ILE A 121 -10.93 -5.28 17.93
N ASN A 122 -11.90 -6.10 17.51
CA ASN A 122 -12.65 -6.97 18.41
C ASN A 122 -11.72 -7.99 19.08
N ASP A 123 -10.88 -8.66 18.29
CA ASP A 123 -9.91 -9.65 18.80
C ASP A 123 -8.93 -9.02 19.80
N TYR A 124 -8.36 -7.86 19.46
CA TYR A 124 -7.48 -7.10 20.36
C TYR A 124 -8.19 -6.66 21.64
N THR A 125 -9.42 -6.17 21.54
CA THR A 125 -10.21 -5.68 22.68
C THR A 125 -10.55 -6.83 23.65
N ASN A 126 -10.92 -7.99 23.11
CA ASN A 126 -11.19 -9.22 23.86
C ASN A 126 -9.91 -9.73 24.55
N HIS A 127 -8.80 -9.80 23.82
CA HIS A 127 -7.50 -10.24 24.36
C HIS A 127 -7.02 -9.33 25.50
N MET A 128 -7.19 -8.01 25.35
CA MET A 128 -6.82 -7.02 26.37
C MET A 128 -7.86 -6.89 27.50
N LYS A 129 -8.94 -7.69 27.51
CA LYS A 129 -10.04 -7.65 28.48
C LYS A 129 -10.65 -6.24 28.66
N ARG A 130 -10.68 -5.44 27.58
CA ARG A 130 -11.26 -4.09 27.60
C ARG A 130 -12.72 -4.14 27.18
N LYS A 131 -13.58 -3.33 27.79
CA LYS A 131 -14.99 -3.20 27.38
C LYS A 131 -15.22 -2.19 26.26
N ARG A 132 -14.32 -1.20 26.11
CA ARG A 132 -14.46 -0.10 25.13
C ARG A 132 -13.68 -0.38 23.85
N ARG A 133 -14.38 -0.37 22.70
CA ARG A 133 -13.82 -0.44 21.35
C ARG A 133 -13.57 0.97 20.82
N SER A 134 -12.39 1.53 21.10
CA SER A 134 -12.02 2.88 20.64
C SER A 134 -11.91 2.93 19.11
N SER A 135 -12.37 4.02 18.50
CA SER A 135 -12.23 4.28 17.04
C SER A 135 -12.90 3.24 16.12
N ILE A 136 -13.85 2.44 16.63
CA ILE A 136 -14.53 1.39 15.84
C ILE A 136 -15.35 1.97 14.67
N SER A 137 -16.04 3.09 14.88
CA SER A 137 -16.81 3.77 13.82
C SER A 137 -15.90 4.26 12.70
N THR A 138 -14.80 4.92 13.06
CA THR A 138 -13.78 5.38 12.12
C THR A 138 -13.12 4.21 11.39
N SER A 139 -12.85 3.11 12.09
CA SER A 139 -12.31 1.90 11.48
C SER A 139 -13.26 1.25 10.47
N ARG A 140 -14.56 1.21 10.76
CA ARG A 140 -15.56 0.71 9.81
C ARG A 140 -15.63 1.58 8.56
N ALA A 141 -15.52 2.90 8.69
CA ALA A 141 -15.54 3.80 7.55
C ALA A 141 -14.27 3.71 6.69
N LEU A 142 -13.10 3.61 7.32
CA LEU A 142 -11.80 3.72 6.63
C LEU A 142 -11.18 2.38 6.21
N PHE A 143 -11.65 1.25 6.75
CA PHE A 143 -11.15 -0.09 6.42
C PHE A 143 -12.25 -1.04 5.88
N ALA A 144 -13.37 -0.48 5.40
CA ALA A 144 -14.41 -1.21 4.67
C ALA A 144 -13.89 -1.75 3.34
#